data_AF-A0A7K2P6T3-F1
#
_entry.id   AF-A0A7K2P6T3-F1
#
_cell.length_a   1.000
_cell.length_b   1.000
_cell.length_c   1.000
_cell.angle_alpha   90.00
_cell.angle_beta   90.00
_cell.angle_gamma   90.00
#
_symmetry.space_group_name_H-M   'P 1'
#
loop_
_entity.id
_entity.type
_entity.pdbx_description
1 polymer ?
#
loop_
_entity_poly.entity_id
_entity_poly.type
_entity_poly.pdbx_seq_one_letter_code
_entity_poly.pdbx_strand_id
1 'polypeptide(L)'
;GPGEVRGAAARWLTGREVGGELSDPVLLRHLLWIAVASGLPLQLHAGLGEPGLRIDRTDPVLLTDFVRTTAGLGTDLVLLHGYPYHRHAAHLAGVFPHVYADSGA
;
A
#
# COMPACT_ATOMS: atom_id res chain seq x y z
N GLY A 1 1.42 2.36 -18.33
CA GLY A 1 0.20 2.24 -19.17
C GLY A 1 -0.18 0.77 -19.41
N PRO A 2 -1.28 0.44 -20.11
CA PRO A 2 -1.74 -0.96 -20.24
C PRO A 2 -0.69 -1.93 -20.85
N GLY A 3 0.10 -1.48 -21.82
CA GLY A 3 1.17 -2.30 -22.41
C GLY A 3 2.32 -2.60 -21.44
N GLU A 4 2.65 -1.66 -20.56
CA GLU A 4 3.67 -1.82 -19.51
C GLU A 4 3.25 -2.87 -18.48
N VAL A 5 1.99 -2.83 -18.04
CA VAL A 5 1.40 -3.82 -17.12
C VAL A 5 1.41 -5.21 -17.75
N ARG A 6 0.99 -5.34 -19.02
CA ARG A 6 1.02 -6.63 -19.74
C ARG A 6 2.43 -7.18 -19.85
N GLY A 7 3.41 -6.34 -20.17
CA GLY A 7 4.82 -6.73 -20.25
C GLY A 7 5.38 -7.18 -18.89
N ALA A 8 5.07 -6.44 -17.82
CA ALA A 8 5.46 -6.82 -16.46
C ALA A 8 4.81 -8.13 -16.01
N ALA A 9 3.51 -8.30 -16.28
CA ALA A 9 2.77 -9.53 -15.98
C ALA A 9 3.37 -10.73 -16.72
N ALA A 10 3.68 -10.59 -18.01
CA ALA A 10 4.31 -11.66 -18.78
C ALA A 10 5.64 -12.09 -18.16
N ARG A 11 6.55 -11.14 -17.88
CA ARG A 11 7.86 -11.45 -17.27
C ARG A 11 7.70 -12.12 -15.91
N TRP A 12 6.85 -11.57 -15.04
CA TRP A 12 6.64 -12.13 -13.71
C TRP A 12 6.02 -13.53 -13.78
N LEU A 13 4.98 -13.74 -14.60
CA LEU A 13 4.34 -15.05 -14.74
C LEU A 13 5.27 -16.12 -15.32
N THR A 14 6.20 -15.75 -16.22
CA THR A 14 7.16 -16.70 -16.81
C THR A 14 8.25 -17.15 -15.85
N GLY A 15 8.67 -16.29 -14.91
CA GLY A 15 9.83 -16.52 -14.05
C GLY A 15 9.52 -16.73 -12.57
N ARG A 16 8.24 -16.63 -12.15
CA ARG A 16 7.88 -16.73 -10.74
C ARG A 16 7.97 -18.16 -10.23
N GLU A 17 8.42 -18.28 -8.99
CA GLU A 17 8.18 -19.47 -8.19
C GLU A 17 6.70 -19.52 -7.78
N VAL A 18 6.12 -20.72 -7.74
CA VAL A 18 4.74 -20.90 -7.29
C VAL A 18 4.68 -20.55 -5.80
N GLY A 19 3.80 -19.61 -5.45
CA GLY A 19 3.69 -19.07 -4.08
C GLY A 19 4.71 -17.98 -3.75
N GLY A 20 5.59 -17.61 -4.68
CA GLY A 20 6.53 -16.51 -4.49
C GLY A 20 5.85 -15.15 -4.41
N GLU A 21 6.43 -14.25 -3.61
CA GLU A 21 5.95 -12.89 -3.42
C GLU A 21 6.05 -12.07 -4.72
N LEU A 22 5.03 -11.26 -4.99
CA LEU A 22 5.05 -10.30 -6.09
C LEU A 22 5.84 -9.05 -5.68
N SER A 23 6.97 -8.80 -6.34
CA SER A 23 7.81 -7.61 -6.09
C SER A 23 7.96 -6.67 -7.28
N ASP A 24 7.33 -6.97 -8.43
CA ASP A 24 7.41 -6.11 -9.62
C ASP A 24 6.67 -4.78 -9.37
N PRO A 25 7.35 -3.62 -9.43
CA PRO A 25 6.77 -2.33 -9.05
C PRO A 25 5.63 -1.87 -9.99
N VAL A 26 5.63 -2.30 -11.26
CA VAL A 26 4.55 -1.97 -12.19
C VAL A 26 3.29 -2.70 -11.78
N LEU A 27 3.41 -3.99 -11.44
CA LEU A 27 2.29 -4.81 -11.01
C LEU A 27 1.76 -4.39 -9.65
N LEU A 28 2.65 -4.11 -8.68
CA LEU A 28 2.26 -3.59 -7.36
C LEU A 28 1.46 -2.29 -7.48
N ARG A 29 1.95 -1.32 -8.25
CA ARG A 29 1.22 -0.07 -8.50
C ARG A 29 -0.12 -0.31 -9.18
N HIS A 30 -0.18 -1.23 -10.14
CA HIS A 30 -1.43 -1.55 -10.83
C HIS A 30 -2.46 -2.16 -9.89
N LEU A 31 -2.05 -3.11 -9.05
CA LEU A 31 -2.91 -3.75 -8.05
C LEU A 31 -3.42 -2.75 -7.01
N LEU A 32 -2.59 -1.81 -6.56
CA LEU A 32 -3.03 -0.74 -5.65
C LEU A 32 -4.19 0.06 -6.25
N TRP A 33 -4.10 0.45 -7.52
CA TRP A 33 -5.18 1.19 -8.19
C TRP A 33 -6.43 0.34 -8.45
N ILE A 34 -6.28 -0.96 -8.71
CA ILE A 34 -7.42 -1.89 -8.78
C ILE A 34 -8.10 -1.99 -7.41
N ALA A 35 -7.32 -2.12 -6.34
CA ALA A 35 -7.85 -2.21 -4.99
C ALA A 35 -8.60 -0.94 -4.59
N VAL A 36 -8.05 0.24 -4.89
CA VAL A 36 -8.76 1.52 -4.72
C VAL A 36 -10.07 1.53 -5.51
N ALA A 37 -10.07 1.11 -6.78
CA ALA A 37 -11.27 1.10 -7.61
C ALA A 37 -12.36 0.12 -7.12
N SER A 38 -12.05 -0.80 -6.20
CA SER A 38 -13.05 -1.71 -5.62
C SER A 38 -14.06 -1.01 -4.71
N GLY A 39 -13.74 0.19 -4.20
CA GLY A 39 -14.58 0.92 -3.23
C GLY A 39 -14.64 0.27 -1.84
N LEU A 40 -13.84 -0.78 -1.59
CA LEU A 40 -13.71 -1.41 -0.29
C LEU A 40 -12.54 -0.80 0.49
N PRO A 41 -12.58 -0.79 1.83
CA PRO A 41 -11.45 -0.35 2.64
C PRO A 41 -10.15 -1.09 2.27
N LEU A 42 -9.10 -0.33 1.96
CA LEU A 42 -7.79 -0.84 1.60
C LEU A 42 -6.84 -0.77 2.79
N GLN A 43 -6.45 -1.94 3.28
CA GLN A 43 -5.45 -2.08 4.33
C GLN A 43 -4.03 -2.01 3.76
N LEU A 44 -3.20 -1.16 4.36
CA LEU A 44 -1.81 -0.94 3.98
C LEU A 44 -0.93 -1.17 5.20
N HIS A 45 0.03 -2.08 5.07
CA HIS A 45 0.98 -2.37 6.14
C HIS A 45 1.98 -1.22 6.26
N ALA A 46 2.10 -0.64 7.45
CA ALA A 46 3.04 0.43 7.76
C ALA A 46 3.80 0.09 9.06
N GLY A 47 5.08 0.42 9.14
CA GLY A 47 5.91 0.04 10.28
C GLY A 47 6.28 -1.45 10.32
N LEU A 48 6.39 -2.01 11.52
CA LEU A 48 6.72 -3.41 11.78
C LEU A 48 5.43 -4.24 11.82
N GLY A 49 5.18 -4.99 10.75
CA GLY A 49 4.11 -6.00 10.69
C GLY A 49 4.62 -7.43 10.68
N GLU A 50 5.80 -7.67 10.12
CA GLU A 50 6.39 -9.00 9.95
C GLU A 50 7.91 -8.98 10.16
N PRO A 51 8.50 -10.04 10.74
CA PRO A 51 9.96 -10.16 10.87
C PRO A 51 10.67 -10.10 9.51
N GLY A 52 11.76 -9.32 9.44
CA GLY A 52 12.63 -9.26 8.25
C GLY A 52 12.29 -8.15 7.24
N LEU A 53 11.21 -7.39 7.45
CA LEU A 53 10.90 -6.23 6.63
C LEU A 53 11.87 -5.07 6.88
N ARG A 54 12.16 -4.33 5.80
CA ARG A 54 12.96 -3.11 5.82
C ARG A 54 12.18 -1.97 6.44
N ILE A 55 12.37 -1.77 7.75
CA ILE A 55 11.64 -0.76 8.52
C ILE A 55 11.76 0.66 7.94
N ASP A 56 12.90 0.99 7.34
CA ASP A 56 13.15 2.28 6.68
C ASP A 56 12.26 2.54 5.46
N ARG A 57 11.56 1.51 4.96
CA ARG A 57 10.66 1.59 3.80
C ARG A 57 9.19 1.43 4.14
N THR A 58 8.85 1.32 5.42
CA THR A 58 7.47 1.12 5.87
C THR A 58 6.92 2.34 6.62
N ASP A 59 7.62 3.47 6.59
CA ASP A 59 7.10 4.73 7.12
C ASP A 59 5.88 5.19 6.29
N PRO A 60 4.69 5.34 6.92
CA PRO A 60 3.48 5.72 6.20
C PRO A 60 3.55 7.09 5.53
N VAL A 61 4.45 8.01 5.93
CA VAL A 61 4.60 9.30 5.22
C VAL A 61 5.02 9.13 3.75
N LEU A 62 5.66 8.01 3.41
CA LEU A 62 6.02 7.69 2.02
C LEU A 62 4.79 7.51 1.12
N LEU A 63 3.61 7.31 1.72
CA LEU A 63 2.33 7.17 1.03
C LEU A 63 1.58 8.51 0.85
N THR A 64 2.14 9.64 1.28
CA THR A 64 1.42 10.94 1.28
C THR A 64 0.84 11.31 -0.08
N ASP A 65 1.61 11.15 -1.16
CA ASP A 65 1.14 11.46 -2.52
C ASP A 65 0.04 10.49 -2.98
N PHE A 66 0.15 9.22 -2.60
CA PHE A 66 -0.87 8.22 -2.88
C PHE A 66 -2.17 8.54 -2.16
N VAL A 67 -2.10 8.78 -0.84
CA VAL A 67 -3.23 9.20 0.00
C VAL A 67 -3.93 10.44 -0.56
N ARG A 68 -3.15 11.45 -0.99
CA ARG A 68 -3.70 12.66 -1.60
C ARG A 68 -4.43 12.37 -2.91
N THR A 69 -3.89 11.45 -3.72
CA THR A 69 -4.47 11.10 -5.03
C THR A 69 -5.73 10.23 -4.88
N THR A 70 -5.88 9.48 -3.78
CA THR A 70 -7.10 8.68 -3.53
C THR A 70 -8.23 9.46 -2.87
N ALA A 71 -7.98 10.70 -2.43
CA ALA A 71 -8.99 11.54 -1.81
C ALA A 71 -10.21 11.74 -2.73
N GLY A 72 -11.40 11.47 -2.20
CA GLY A 72 -12.66 11.61 -2.94
C GLY A 72 -13.00 10.46 -3.90
N LEU A 73 -12.18 9.40 -3.96
CA LEU A 73 -12.48 8.21 -4.77
C LEU A 73 -13.45 7.23 -4.10
N GLY A 74 -13.81 7.46 -2.83
CA GLY A 74 -14.77 6.63 -2.08
C GLY A 74 -14.17 5.40 -1.39
N THR A 75 -12.85 5.29 -1.36
CA THR A 75 -12.13 4.16 -0.74
C THR A 75 -11.38 4.63 0.49
N ASP A 76 -11.72 4.05 1.63
CA ASP A 76 -11.02 4.30 2.88
C ASP A 76 -9.66 3.57 2.90
N LEU A 77 -8.63 4.24 3.40
CA LEU A 77 -7.31 3.66 3.59
C LEU A 77 -7.09 3.38 5.07
N VAL A 78 -6.65 2.17 5.41
CA VAL A 78 -6.39 1.77 6.80
C VAL A 78 -4.90 1.42 6.94
N LEU A 79 -4.15 2.23 7.69
CA LEU A 79 -2.74 2.04 7.97
C LEU A 79 -2.57 1.07 9.14
N LEU A 80 -2.05 -0.13 8.87
CA LEU A 80 -1.87 -1.19 9.88
C LEU A 80 -0.52 -1.08 10.59
N HIS A 81 -0.49 -1.55 11.84
CA HIS A 81 0.63 -1.60 12.80
C HIS A 81 1.18 -0.24 13.24
N GLY A 82 1.65 0.58 12.30
CA GLY A 82 2.18 1.91 12.54
C GLY A 82 3.49 1.97 13.32
N TYR A 83 3.84 1.04 14.22
CA TYR A 83 5.06 1.10 15.03
C TYR A 83 6.34 0.93 14.18
N PRO A 84 7.41 1.75 14.36
CA PRO A 84 7.57 2.85 15.32
C PRO A 84 7.00 4.19 14.83
N TYR A 85 6.52 4.27 13.61
CA TYR A 85 5.94 5.45 12.93
C TYR A 85 4.47 5.76 13.29
N HIS A 86 3.99 5.34 14.45
CA HIS A 86 2.57 5.49 14.85
C HIS A 86 2.14 6.97 14.86
N ARG A 87 3.07 7.89 15.15
CA ARG A 87 2.83 9.35 15.04
C ARG A 87 2.64 9.81 13.60
N HIS A 88 3.35 9.22 12.65
CA HIS A 88 3.19 9.53 11.23
C HIS A 88 1.86 8.98 10.69
N ALA A 89 1.48 7.75 11.10
CA ALA A 89 0.17 7.18 10.79
C ALA A 89 -0.96 8.07 11.34
N ALA A 90 -0.86 8.47 12.61
CA ALA A 90 -1.82 9.38 13.26
C ALA A 90 -1.86 10.76 12.57
N HIS A 91 -0.70 11.28 12.12
CA HIS A 91 -0.65 12.53 11.36
C HIS A 91 -1.44 12.44 10.06
N LEU A 92 -1.24 11.39 9.26
CA LEU A 92 -1.99 11.20 8.01
C LEU A 92 -3.48 11.04 8.27
N ALA A 93 -3.88 10.24 9.26
CA ALA A 93 -5.28 10.08 9.65
C ALA A 93 -5.91 11.40 10.15
N GLY A 94 -5.13 12.27 10.80
CA GLY A 94 -5.59 13.59 11.23
C GLY A 94 -5.71 14.62 10.10
N VAL A 95 -5.01 14.43 8.98
CA VAL A 95 -5.01 15.36 7.84
C VAL A 95 -5.99 14.94 6.74
N PHE A 96 -6.16 13.63 6.52
CA PHE A 96 -6.94 13.08 5.42
C PHE A 96 -8.18 12.32 5.95
N PRO A 97 -9.41 12.80 5.68
CA PRO A 97 -10.63 12.24 6.27
C PRO A 97 -10.92 10.77 5.92
N HIS A 98 -10.39 10.27 4.80
CA HIS A 98 -10.55 8.89 4.33
C HIS A 98 -9.39 7.98 4.77
N VAL A 99 -8.53 8.44 5.68
CA VAL A 99 -7.40 7.67 6.20
C VAL A 99 -7.64 7.36 7.68
N TYR A 100 -7.48 6.09 8.01
CA TYR A 100 -7.57 5.57 9.36
C TYR A 100 -6.24 4.94 9.75
N ALA A 101 -5.88 5.03 11.02
CA ALA A 101 -4.73 4.34 11.58
C ALA A 101 -5.23 3.28 12.56
N ASP A 102 -4.72 2.06 12.40
CA ASP A 102 -4.86 1.03 13.40
C ASP A 102 -3.92 1.31 14.58
N SER A 103 -4.41 1.08 15.79
CA SER A 103 -3.64 1.14 17.03
C SER A 103 -3.40 -0.24 17.64
N GLY A 104 -3.80 -1.32 16.95
CA GLY A 104 -3.61 -2.70 17.33
C GLY A 104 -2.26 -3.26 16.90
N ALA A 105 -1.37 -3.41 17.87
CA ALA A 105 -0.29 -4.40 17.85
C ALA A 105 -0.59 -5.43 18.93
#